data_AF-A0A3S1SP11-F1
#
_entry.id   AF-A0A3S1SP11-F1
#
_cell.length_a   1.000
_cell.length_b   1.000
_cell.length_c   1.000
_cell.angle_alpha   90.00
_cell.angle_beta   90.00
_cell.angle_gamma   90.00
#
_symmetry.space_group_name_H-M   'P 1'
#
loop_
_entity.id
_entity.type
_entity.pdbx_description
1 polymer ?
#
loop_
_entity_poly.entity_id
_entity_poly.type
_entity_poly.pdbx_seq_one_letter_code
_entity_poly.pdbx_strand_id
1 'polypeptide(L)'
;MTMQAASTEIASRTAAIIDEMKGLEGPLLPILHSIQEEFGYVPKDALPVIADGLNLSRAEVHGVVSFYHDFRAKPAGRHVL
;
A
#
# COMPACT_ATOMS: atom_id res chain seq x y z
N MET A 1 -22.58 -9.94 -5.95
CA MET A 1 -22.68 -8.64 -5.25
C MET A 1 -21.68 -8.54 -4.09
N THR A 2 -20.50 -9.19 -4.17
CA THR A 2 -19.55 -9.35 -3.05
C THR A 2 -18.20 -8.61 -3.21
N MET A 3 -18.00 -7.86 -4.28
CA MET A 3 -16.69 -7.23 -4.55
C MET A 3 -16.46 -5.87 -3.88
N GLN A 4 -17.47 -5.21 -3.31
CA GLN A 4 -17.27 -3.89 -2.66
C GLN A 4 -16.75 -3.96 -1.22
N ALA A 5 -17.08 -5.01 -0.46
CA ALA A 5 -16.69 -5.11 0.95
C ALA A 5 -15.16 -5.21 1.12
N ALA A 6 -14.49 -5.98 0.25
CA ALA A 6 -13.05 -6.21 0.35
C ALA A 6 -12.22 -4.93 0.16
N SER A 7 -12.61 -4.02 -0.74
CA SER A 7 -11.92 -2.73 -0.94
C SER A 7 -12.03 -1.83 0.30
N THR A 8 -13.20 -1.77 0.94
CA THR A 8 -13.40 -0.99 2.19
C THR A 8 -12.59 -1.56 3.35
N GLU A 9 -12.45 -2.89 3.41
CA GLU A 9 -11.66 -3.57 4.43
C GLU A 9 -10.16 -3.26 4.27
N ILE A 10 -9.64 -3.35 3.03
CA ILE A 10 -8.27 -2.95 2.70
C ILE A 10 -8.00 -1.49 3.10
N ALA A 11 -8.91 -0.58 2.74
CA ALA A 11 -8.75 0.84 3.07
C ALA A 11 -8.71 1.07 4.59
N SER A 12 -9.60 0.42 5.33
CA SER A 12 -9.67 0.54 6.79
C SER A 12 -8.42 -0.01 7.48
N ARG A 13 -7.92 -1.16 7.04
CA ARG A 13 -6.67 -1.75 7.54
C ARG A 13 -5.46 -0.89 7.21
N THR A 14 -5.41 -0.37 5.98
CA THR A 14 -4.35 0.55 5.54
C THR A 14 -4.29 1.80 6.39
N ALA A 15 -5.45 2.41 6.70
CA ALA A 15 -5.52 3.59 7.56
C ALA A 15 -5.01 3.33 8.98
N ALA A 16 -5.31 2.16 9.56
CA ALA A 16 -4.80 1.77 10.87
C ALA A 16 -3.26 1.67 10.88
N ILE A 17 -2.66 1.02 9.87
CA ILE A 17 -1.20 0.91 9.73
C ILE A 17 -0.55 2.30 9.59
N ILE A 18 -1.17 3.19 8.80
CA ILE A 18 -0.67 4.56 8.64
C ILE A 18 -0.70 5.30 9.99
N ASP A 19 -1.76 5.17 10.77
CA ASP A 19 -1.89 5.86 12.06
C ASP A 19 -0.83 5.41 13.07
N GLU A 20 -0.51 4.11 13.10
CA GLU A 20 0.56 3.56 13.93
C GLU A 20 1.95 4.05 13.52
N MET A 21 2.16 4.32 12.22
CA MET A 21 3.47 4.63 11.65
C MET A 21 3.69 6.12 11.33
N LYS A 22 2.65 6.97 11.36
CA LYS A 22 2.75 8.41 11.02
C LYS A 22 3.72 9.20 11.90
N GLY A 23 4.10 8.66 13.06
CA GLY A 23 5.06 9.28 13.99
C GLY A 23 6.53 9.02 13.64
N LEU A 24 6.81 8.20 12.62
CA LEU A 24 8.17 7.84 12.20
C LEU A 24 8.70 8.81 11.13
N GLU A 25 10.01 9.02 11.11
CA GLU A 25 10.68 9.75 10.02
C GLU A 25 10.72 8.90 8.74
N GLY A 26 10.03 9.33 7.69
CA GLY A 26 9.92 8.59 6.42
C GLY A 26 8.99 7.37 6.49
N PRO A 27 7.71 7.53 6.87
CA PRO A 27 6.81 6.41 7.18
C PRO A 27 6.35 5.62 5.93
N LEU A 28 6.57 6.15 4.73
CA LEU A 28 6.11 5.54 3.48
C LEU A 28 6.64 4.12 3.27
N LEU A 29 7.94 3.90 3.51
CA LEU A 29 8.58 2.58 3.36
C LEU A 29 8.05 1.53 4.36
N PRO A 30 8.05 1.78 5.68
CA PRO A 30 7.52 0.83 6.64
C PRO A 30 6.00 0.60 6.46
N ILE A 31 5.23 1.62 6.09
CA ILE A 31 3.80 1.45 5.77
C ILE A 31 3.61 0.48 4.60
N LEU A 32 4.36 0.67 3.51
CA LEU A 32 4.30 -0.22 2.35
C LEU A 32 4.74 -1.65 2.70
N HIS A 33 5.76 -1.80 3.56
CA HIS A 33 6.19 -3.10 4.07
C HIS A 33 5.08 -3.79 4.86
N SER A 34 4.48 -3.13 5.86
CA SER A 34 3.40 -3.74 6.65
C SER A 34 2.16 -4.08 5.83
N ILE A 35 1.80 -3.25 4.85
CA ILE A 35 0.71 -3.57 3.92
C ILE A 35 1.07 -4.80 3.09
N GLN A 36 2.30 -4.88 2.58
CA GLN A 36 2.75 -6.05 1.82
C GLN A 36 2.82 -7.31 2.69
N GLU A 37 3.21 -7.23 3.96
CA GLU A 37 3.22 -8.36 4.89
C GLU A 37 1.80 -8.83 5.24
N GLU A 38 0.87 -7.90 5.46
CA GLU A 38 -0.53 -8.19 5.78
C GLU A 38 -1.28 -8.81 4.59
N PHE A 39 -1.15 -8.24 3.39
CA PHE A 39 -1.92 -8.66 2.22
C PHE A 39 -1.14 -9.59 1.27
N GLY A 40 0.18 -9.75 1.47
CA GLY A 40 1.10 -10.46 0.57
C GLY A 40 1.48 -9.68 -0.70
N TYR A 41 0.89 -8.50 -0.91
CA TYR A 41 1.12 -7.57 -2.02
C TYR A 41 0.57 -6.19 -1.64
N VAL A 42 0.87 -5.16 -2.42
CA VAL A 42 0.35 -3.80 -2.21
C VAL A 42 -0.90 -3.59 -3.07
N PRO A 43 -2.12 -3.67 -2.52
CA PRO A 43 -3.34 -3.46 -3.29
C PRO A 43 -3.47 -2.01 -3.76
N LYS A 44 -4.03 -1.82 -4.95
CA LYS A 44 -4.21 -0.47 -5.52
C LYS A 44 -5.17 0.41 -4.71
N ASP A 45 -6.11 -0.21 -3.99
CA ASP A 45 -7.04 0.46 -3.07
C ASP A 45 -6.33 1.06 -1.85
N ALA A 46 -5.16 0.52 -1.45
CA ALA A 46 -4.36 1.09 -0.37
C ALA A 46 -3.60 2.36 -0.78
N LEU A 47 -3.21 2.48 -2.06
CA LEU A 47 -2.45 3.63 -2.58
C LEU A 47 -3.12 5.00 -2.30
N PRO A 48 -4.42 5.22 -2.59
CA PRO A 48 -5.06 6.49 -2.28
C PRO A 48 -5.15 6.77 -0.78
N VAL A 49 -5.27 5.74 0.05
CA VAL A 49 -5.32 5.89 1.53
C VAL A 49 -3.95 6.31 2.07
N ILE A 50 -2.87 5.73 1.55
CA ILE A 50 -1.49 6.14 1.88
C ILE A 50 -1.22 7.56 1.41
N ALA A 51 -1.64 7.90 0.20
CA ALA A 51 -1.50 9.24 -0.35
C ALA A 51 -2.20 10.29 0.52
N ASP A 52 -3.44 10.03 0.93
CA ASP A 52 -4.20 10.90 1.81
C ASP A 52 -3.56 11.00 3.21
N GLY A 53 -3.23 9.87 3.83
CA GLY A 53 -2.68 9.81 5.18
C GLY A 53 -1.27 10.43 5.32
N LEU A 54 -0.48 10.43 4.25
CA LEU A 54 0.85 11.05 4.21
C LEU A 54 0.86 12.43 3.54
N ASN A 55 -0.29 12.93 3.10
CA ASN A 55 -0.42 14.16 2.34
C ASN A 55 0.51 14.20 1.10
N LEU A 56 0.60 13.07 0.40
CA LEU A 56 1.40 12.87 -0.81
C LEU A 56 0.51 12.74 -2.05
N SER A 57 1.07 13.01 -3.22
CA SER A 57 0.35 12.79 -4.47
C SER A 57 0.27 11.30 -4.80
N ARG A 58 -0.84 10.84 -5.38
CA ARG A 58 -0.96 9.46 -5.90
C ARG A 58 0.18 9.09 -6.85
N ALA A 59 0.66 10.06 -7.64
CA ALA A 59 1.79 9.88 -8.55
C ALA A 59 3.11 9.61 -7.80
N GLU A 60 3.33 10.24 -6.65
CA GLU A 60 4.52 10.00 -5.83
C GLU A 60 4.48 8.61 -5.21
N VAL A 61 3.35 8.24 -4.59
CA VAL A 61 3.16 6.89 -4.01
C VAL A 61 3.32 5.82 -5.09
N HIS A 62 2.69 6.02 -6.24
CA HIS A 62 2.83 5.10 -7.38
C HIS A 62 4.27 5.06 -7.92
N GLY A 63 4.96 6.19 -7.94
CA GLY A 63 6.38 6.29 -8.32
C GLY A 63 7.27 5.48 -7.40
N VAL A 64 7.08 5.59 -6.08
CA VAL A 64 7.83 4.83 -5.07
C VAL A 64 7.57 3.34 -5.20
N VAL A 65 6.30 2.92 -5.28
CA VAL A 65 5.96 1.49 -5.46
C VAL A 65 6.51 0.93 -6.77
N SER A 66 6.59 1.74 -7.83
CA SER A 66 7.18 1.30 -9.11
C SER A 66 8.72 1.32 -9.10
N PHE A 67 9.32 2.17 -8.28
CA PHE A 67 10.77 2.30 -8.16
C PHE A 67 11.38 1.17 -7.33
N TYR A 68 10.70 0.78 -6.24
CA TYR A 68 11.11 -0.30 -5.37
C TYR A 68 10.57 -1.64 -5.89
N HIS A 69 11.48 -2.47 -6.41
CA HIS A 69 11.17 -3.81 -6.93
C HIS A 69 10.68 -4.77 -5.83
N ASP A 70 10.94 -4.43 -4.57
CA ASP A 70 10.45 -5.14 -3.40
C ASP A 70 8.93 -5.06 -3.25
N PHE A 71 8.31 -3.96 -3.72
CA PHE A 71 6.87 -3.78 -3.61
C PHE A 71 6.14 -4.32 -4.83
N ARG A 72 5.31 -5.34 -4.60
CA ARG A 72 4.50 -5.96 -5.66
C ARG A 72 3.11 -5.36 -5.66
N ALA A 73 2.77 -4.61 -6.71
CA ALA A 73 1.42 -4.07 -6.90
C ALA A 73 0.36 -5.12 -7.32
N LYS A 74 0.81 -6.34 -7.63
CA LYS A 74 -0.04 -7.48 -8.02
C LYS A 74 0.56 -8.78 -7.49
N PRO A 75 -0.25 -9.80 -7.18
CA PRO A 75 0.27 -11.14 -6.87
C PRO A 75 1.17 -11.62 -8.01
N ALA A 76 2.34 -12.16 -7.68
CA ALA A 76 3.38 -12.47 -8.66
C ALA A 76 2.88 -13.52 -9.66
N GLY A 77 2.59 -13.05 -10.89
CA GLY A 77 2.58 -13.91 -12.06
C GLY A 77 4.02 -14.34 -12.32
N ARG A 78 4.27 -15.64 -12.22
CA ARG A 78 5.54 -16.32 -12.43
C ARG A 78 6.17 -15.94 -13.78
N HIS A 79 7.03 -14.92 -13.82
CA HIS A 79 7.99 -14.74 -14.91
C HIS A 79 9.39 -14.60 -14.34
N VAL A 80 10.07 -15.75 -14.36
CA VAL A 80 11.52 -15.89 -14.33
C VAL A 80 12.01 -15.56 -15.74
N LEU A 81 12.95 -14.62 -15.86
CA LEU A 81 13.86 -14.51 -17.00
C LEU A 81 15.29 -14.63 -16.44
#